data_AF-A0A6A4HDC2-F1
#
_entry.id   AF-A0A6A4HDC2-F1
#
_cell.length_a   1.000
_cell.length_b   1.000
_cell.length_c   1.000
_cell.angle_alpha   90.00
_cell.angle_beta   90.00
_cell.angle_gamma   90.00
#
_symmetry.space_group_name_H-M   'P 1'
#
loop_
_entity.id
_entity.type
_entity.pdbx_description
1 polymer ?
#
loop_
_entity_poly.entity_id
_entity_poly.type
_entity_poly.pdbx_seq_one_letter_code
_entity_poly.pdbx_strand_id
1 'polypeptide(L)' 'WCACKSRPMIIVEDEPFVKILQMLNAHVAIPSRFTMLRDIKAIFIIAQKNVIKFLAKTPGRKHKILDAWSAPN' A
#
# COMPACT_ATOMS: atom_id res chain seq x y z
N TRP A 1 -4.35 -5.83 4.66
CA TRP A 1 -3.76 -6.80 3.71
C TRP A 1 -3.02 -6.13 2.57
N CYS A 2 -3.66 -5.28 1.74
CA CYS A 2 -2.99 -4.63 0.59
C CYS A 2 -1.74 -3.83 1.00
N ALA A 3 -1.82 -3.00 2.05
CA ALA A 3 -0.66 -2.26 2.54
C ALA A 3 0.45 -3.14 3.16
N CYS A 4 0.09 -4.23 3.84
CA CYS A 4 1.04 -5.05 4.60
C CYS A 4 1.67 -6.19 3.77
N LYS A 5 1.02 -6.60 2.68
CA LYS A 5 1.40 -7.76 1.84
C LYS A 5 1.51 -7.39 0.37
N SER A 6 1.57 -6.09 0.05
CA SER A 6 1.74 -5.55 -1.31
C SER A 6 0.78 -6.14 -2.33
N ARG A 7 -0.50 -6.29 -1.97
CA ARG A 7 -1.51 -6.80 -2.89
C ARG A 7 -2.10 -5.69 -3.75
N PRO A 8 -2.40 -5.96 -5.03
CA PRO A 8 -3.08 -5.00 -5.89
C PRO A 8 -4.40 -4.54 -5.26
N MET A 9 -4.71 -3.25 -5.34
CA MET A 9 -5.96 -2.71 -4.78
C MET A 9 -7.21 -3.24 -5.50
N ILE A 10 -7.08 -3.61 -6.78
CA ILE A 10 -8.18 -4.13 -7.61
C ILE A 10 -8.77 -5.44 -7.08
N ILE A 11 -8.01 -6.19 -6.27
CA ILE A 11 -8.48 -7.48 -5.72
C ILE A 11 -9.72 -7.34 -4.84
N VAL A 12 -9.98 -6.16 -4.26
CA VAL A 12 -11.17 -5.91 -3.43
C VAL A 12 -12.45 -5.78 -4.26
N GLU A 13 -12.32 -5.69 -5.59
CA GLU A 13 -13.42 -5.63 -6.55
C GLU A 13 -13.53 -6.92 -7.38
N ASP A 14 -12.66 -7.91 -7.13
CA ASP A 14 -12.72 -9.23 -7.80
C ASP A 14 -13.88 -10.06 -7.24
N GLU A 15 -14.88 -10.37 -8.08
CA GLU A 15 -16.11 -11.03 -7.64
C GLU A 15 -15.87 -12.40 -6.99
N PRO A 16 -15.02 -13.30 -7.53
CA PRO A 16 -14.72 -14.57 -6.87
C PRO A 16 -14.13 -14.38 -5.47
N PHE A 17 -13.19 -13.44 -5.32
CA PHE A 17 -12.58 -13.13 -4.02
C PHE A 17 -13.60 -12.57 -3.03
N VAL A 18 -14.43 -11.61 -3.46
CA VAL A 18 -15.51 -11.03 -2.65
C VAL A 18 -16.48 -12.11 -2.17
N LYS A 19 -16.87 -13.01 -3.06
CA LYS A 19 -17.79 -14.12 -2.74
C LYS A 19 -17.20 -15.05 -1.69
N ILE A 20 -15.92 -15.40 -1.79
CA ILE A 20 -15.23 -16.23 -0.79
C ILE A 20 -15.25 -15.54 0.58
N LEU A 21 -14.96 -14.24 0.63
CA LEU A 21 -14.99 -13.48 1.89
C LEU A 21 -16.39 -13.46 2.51
N GLN A 22 -17.42 -13.23 1.70
CA GLN A 22 -18.81 -13.19 2.16
C GLN A 22 -19.34 -14.58 2.59
N MET A 23 -18.90 -15.65 1.94
CA MET A 23 -19.23 -17.03 2.34
C MET A 23 -18.67 -17.37 3.73
N LEU A 24 -17.46 -16.89 4.04
CA LEU A 24 -16.82 -17.13 5.34
C LEU A 24 -17.35 -16.18 6.43
N ASN A 25 -17.79 -14.98 6.04
CA ASN A 25 -18.39 -14.01 6.95
C ASN A 25 -19.39 -13.12 6.19
N ALA A 26 -20.68 -13.37 6.39
CA ALA A 26 -21.76 -12.63 5.73
C ALA A 26 -21.77 -11.12 6.03
N HIS A 27 -21.15 -10.70 7.14
CA HIS A 27 -21.06 -9.30 7.56
C HIS A 27 -19.72 -8.64 7.24
N VAL A 28 -18.89 -9.26 6.39
CA VAL A 28 -17.61 -8.68 5.99
C VAL A 28 -17.83 -7.39 5.21
N ALA A 29 -17.37 -6.27 5.76
CA ALA A 29 -17.33 -5.00 5.04
C ALA A 29 -16.09 -4.96 4.16
N ILE A 30 -16.29 -4.97 2.84
CA ILE A 30 -15.20 -4.87 1.87
C ILE A 30 -15.13 -3.41 1.38
N PRO A 31 -14.06 -2.66 1.68
CA PRO A 31 -13.92 -1.29 1.21
C PRO A 31 -13.68 -1.26 -0.31
N SER A 32 -14.16 -0.21 -0.97
CA SER A 32 -13.86 0.03 -2.40
C SER A 32 -12.37 0.27 -2.62
N ARG A 33 -11.90 0.11 -3.87
CA ARG A 33 -10.49 0.39 -4.20
C ARG A 33 -10.08 1.83 -3.88
N PHE A 34 -11.01 2.79 -3.94
CA PHE A 34 -10.76 4.19 -3.64
C PHE A 34 -10.53 4.42 -2.15
N THR A 35 -11.33 3.77 -1.30
CA THR A 35 -11.12 3.76 0.15
C THR A 35 -9.76 3.15 0.49
N MET A 36 -9.43 2.01 -0.13
CA MET A 36 -8.13 1.36 0.02
C MET A 36 -6.96 2.27 -0.41
N LEU A 37 -7.09 2.97 -1.54
CA LEU A 37 -6.10 3.91 -2.04
C LEU A 37 -5.85 5.06 -1.04
N ARG A 38 -6.93 5.66 -0.53
CA ARG A 38 -6.86 6.73 0.48
C ARG A 38 -6.11 6.24 1.72
N ASP A 39 -6.45 5.06 2.21
CA ASP A 39 -5.89 4.53 3.46
C ASP A 39 -4.40 4.15 3.27
N ILE A 40 -4.04 3.56 2.12
CA ILE A 40 -2.64 3.30 1.75
C ILE A 40 -1.85 4.61 1.68
N LYS A 41 -2.42 5.67 1.09
CA LYS A 41 -1.78 6.99 1.04
C LYS A 41 -1.57 7.58 2.43
N ALA A 42 -2.54 7.43 3.34
CA ALA A 42 -2.40 7.87 4.72
C ALA A 42 -1.27 7.13 5.45
N ILE A 43 -1.20 5.81 5.30
CA ILE A 43 -0.12 4.97 5.85
C ILE A 43 1.24 5.42 5.29
N PHE A 44 1.33 5.65 3.97
CA PHE A 44 2.55 6.12 3.33
C PHE A 44 3.02 7.45 3.92
N ILE A 45 2.13 8.44 4.09
CA ILE A 45 2.48 9.75 4.66
C ILE A 45 3.04 9.60 6.09
N ILE A 46 2.42 8.75 6.91
CA ILE A 46 2.88 8.48 8.28
C ILE A 46 4.26 7.81 8.26
N ALA A 47 4.41 6.76 7.45
CA ALA A 47 5.67 6.03 7.32
C ALA A 47 6.80 6.93 6.81
N GLN A 48 6.54 7.75 5.79
CA GLN A 48 7.49 8.71 5.23
C GLN A 48 8.01 9.67 6.30
N LYS A 49 7.12 10.25 7.13
CA LYS A 49 7.52 11.13 8.23
C LYS A 49 8.45 10.42 9.23
N ASN A 50 8.18 9.15 9.53
CA ASN A 50 9.02 8.36 10.43
C ASN A 50 10.38 8.02 9.82
N VAL A 51 10.42 7.65 8.55
CA VAL A 51 11.67 7.38 7.81
C VAL A 51 12.53 8.64 7.72
N ILE A 52 11.94 9.81 7.44
CA ILE A 52 12.67 11.09 7.44
C ILE A 52 13.31 11.34 8.81
N LYS A 53 12.55 11.18 9.89
CA LYS A 53 13.08 11.34 11.26
C LYS A 53 14.20 10.36 11.58
N PHE A 54 14.06 9.11 11.14
CA PHE A 54 15.08 8.07 11.30
C PHE A 54 16.36 8.47 10.57
N LEU A 55 16.27 8.75 9.26
CA LEU A 55 17.42 9.14 8.43
C LEU A 55 18.07 10.45 8.90
N ALA A 56 17.32 11.39 9.46
CA ALA A 56 17.86 12.61 10.02
C ALA A 56 18.77 12.34 11.23
N LYS A 57 18.41 11.35 12.06
CA LYS A 57 19.15 10.96 13.26
C LYS A 57 20.30 9.98 12.99
N THR A 58 20.26 9.24 11.88
CA THR A 58 21.32 8.28 11.56
C THR A 58 22.64 8.99 11.22
N PRO A 59 23.73 8.75 11.97
CA PRO A 59 25.05 9.30 11.65
C PRO A 59 25.64 8.62 10.41
N GLY A 60 26.54 9.31 9.71
CA GLY A 60 27.25 8.79 8.53
C GLY A 60 26.83 9.42 7.20
N ARG A 61 27.41 8.90 6.10
CA ARG A 61 27.16 9.39 4.73
C ARG A 61 25.85 8.82 4.18
N LYS A 62 25.03 9.70 3.60
CA LYS A 62 23.77 9.34 2.93
C LYS A 62 24.00 9.24 1.44
N HIS A 63 23.94 8.03 0.89
CA HIS A 63 24.06 7.80 -0.54
C HIS A 63 22.67 7.88 -1.20
N LYS A 64 22.58 8.55 -2.34
CA LYS A 64 21.37 8.61 -3.17
C LYS A 64 21.70 7.96 -4.50
N ILE A 65 20.85 7.03 -4.93
CA ILE A 65 20.94 6.39 -6.24
C ILE A 65 19.70 6.83 -7.02
N LEU A 66 19.91 7.24 -8.26
CA LEU A 66 18.83 7.54 -9.20
C LEU A 66 18.61 6.29 -10.05
N ASP A 67 17.39 5.76 -10.03
CA ASP A 67 16.96 4.72 -10.94
C ASP A 67 16.15 5.36 -12.07
N ALA A 68 16.68 5.34 -13.28
CA ALA A 68 16.10 5.97 -14.46
C ALA A 68 15.95 4.93 -15.56
N TRP A 69 14.71 4.56 -15.85
CA TRP A 69 14.32 3.68 -16.95
C TRP A 69 13.08 4.25 -17.65
N SER A 70 12.81 3.78 -18.86
CA SER A 70 11.61 4.13 -19.63
C SER A 70 10.87 2.85 -20.01
N ALA A 71 9.55 2.82 -19.80
CA ALA A 71 8.73 1.71 -20.25
C ALA A 71 8.59 1.75 -21.78
N PRO A 72 8.58 0.60 -22.47
CA PRO A 72 8.10 0.56 -23.84
C PRO A 72 6.61 0.96 -23.87
N ASN A 73 6.25 1.85 -24.78
CA ASN A 73 4.87 2.25 -25.06
C ASN A 73 4.09 1.11 -25.73
#